data_AF-A0A502BUJ4-F1
#
_entry.id   AF-A0A502BUJ4-F1
#
_cell.length_a   1.000
_cell.length_b   1.000
_cell.length_c   1.000
_cell.angle_alpha   90.00
_cell.angle_beta   90.00
_cell.angle_gamma   90.00
#
_symmetry.space_group_name_H-M   'P 1'
#
loop_
_entity.id
_entity.type
_entity.pdbx_description
1 polymer ?
#
loop_
_entity_poly.entity_id
_entity_poly.type
_entity_poly.pdbx_seq_one_letter_code
_entity_poly.pdbx_strand_id
1 'polypeptide(L)' 'MTFLGGQSMSKTELRAAFREHHRRGAPLILPNIWDAGSAKAVADAGAKALATSSWAVAAAHGFDDG' A
#
# COMPACT_ATOMS: atom_id res chain seq x y z
N MET A 1 -10.21 7.39 -27.20
CA MET A 1 -9.43 6.92 -26.04
C MET A 1 -9.24 8.11 -25.13
N THR A 2 -10.21 8.35 -24.24
CA THR A 2 -10.24 9.55 -23.38
C THR A 2 -9.56 9.20 -22.07
N PHE A 3 -8.32 9.65 -21.88
CA PHE A 3 -7.74 9.78 -20.55
C PHE A 3 -8.39 10.99 -19.88
N LEU A 4 -9.47 10.76 -19.13
CA LEU A 4 -9.97 11.73 -18.15
C LEU A 4 -9.01 11.67 -16.96
N GLY A 5 -8.35 12.79 -16.69
CA GLY A 5 -7.21 12.89 -15.79
C GLY A 5 -7.38 12.19 -14.45
N GLY A 6 -6.50 11.23 -14.17
CA GLY A 6 -6.30 10.71 -12.83
C GLY A 6 -5.68 11.80 -11.97
N GLN A 7 -6.49 12.47 -11.16
CA GLN A 7 -6.00 13.39 -10.15
C GLN A 7 -5.18 12.58 -9.15
N SER A 8 -3.86 12.79 -9.13
CA SER A 8 -3.00 12.21 -8.11
C SER A 8 -3.36 12.83 -6.76
N MET A 9 -3.76 12.02 -5.78
CA MET A 9 -3.96 12.50 -4.40
C MET A 9 -2.66 13.08 -3.86
N SER A 10 -2.75 14.23 -3.19
CA SER A 10 -1.63 14.78 -2.44
C SER A 10 -1.27 13.88 -1.25
N LYS A 11 -0.03 13.98 -0.76
CA LYS A 11 0.41 13.25 0.44
C LYS A 11 -0.46 13.56 1.67
N THR A 12 -1.01 14.77 1.78
CA THR A 12 -1.90 15.19 2.87
C THR A 12 -3.23 14.46 2.79
N GLU A 13 -3.82 14.35 1.60
CA GLU A 13 -5.07 13.63 1.38
C GLU A 13 -4.90 12.13 1.62
N LEU A 14 -3.79 11.53 1.18
CA LEU A 14 -3.46 10.12 1.45
C LEU A 14 -3.33 9.83 2.95
N ARG A 15 -2.67 10.73 3.71
CA ARG A 15 -2.57 10.61 5.18
C ARG A 15 -3.93 10.67 5.85
N ALA A 16 -4.80 11.59 5.41
CA ALA A 16 -6.14 11.71 5.93
C ALA A 16 -6.97 10.45 5.66
N ALA A 17 -6.93 9.92 4.43
CA ALA A 17 -7.61 8.68 4.04
C ALA A 17 -7.10 7.46 4.83
N PHE A 18 -5.77 7.31 4.99
CA PHE A 18 -5.19 6.21 5.76
C PHE A 18 -5.62 6.27 7.24
N ARG A 19 -5.60 7.45 7.85
CA ARG A 19 -6.08 7.64 9.23
C ARG A 19 -7.55 7.26 9.38
N GLU A 20 -8.38 7.57 8.39
CA GLU A 20 -9.80 7.26 8.42
C GLU A 20 -10.11 5.76 8.41
N HIS A 21 -9.18 4.92 7.96
CA HIS A 21 -9.31 3.47 8.03
C HIS A 21 -9.01 2.88 9.43
N HIS A 22 -8.46 3.67 10.37
CA HIS A 22 -8.14 3.21 11.72
C HIS A 22 -9.34 3.36 12.67
N ARG A 23 -10.42 2.61 12.41
CA ARG A 23 -11.65 2.64 13.21
C ARG A 23 -11.83 1.34 13.99
N ARG A 24 -12.17 1.46 15.29
CA ARG A 24 -12.55 0.30 16.10
C ARG A 24 -13.79 -0.36 15.51
N GLY A 25 -13.82 -1.69 15.47
CA GLY A 25 -14.92 -2.48 14.91
C GLY A 25 -14.84 -2.72 13.39
N ALA A 26 -13.94 -2.04 12.69
CA ALA A 26 -13.67 -2.26 11.27
C ALA A 26 -12.15 -2.18 11.01
N PRO A 27 -11.38 -3.22 11.42
CA PRO A 27 -9.93 -3.18 11.31
C PRO A 27 -9.48 -3.11 9.84
N LEU A 28 -8.48 -2.27 9.58
CA LEU A 28 -7.82 -2.19 8.28
C LEU A 28 -6.94 -3.43 8.07
N ILE A 29 -7.21 -4.17 7.00
CA ILE A 29 -6.27 -5.19 6.51
C ILE A 29 -5.16 -4.48 5.74
N LEU A 30 -3.92 -4.63 6.21
CA LEU A 30 -2.75 -3.94 5.69
C LEU A 30 -1.66 -4.95 5.27
N PRO A 31 -1.69 -5.42 4.02
CA PRO A 31 -0.72 -6.41 3.54
C PRO A 31 0.67 -5.79 3.37
N ASN A 32 1.69 -6.58 3.69
CA ASN A 32 3.08 -6.22 3.44
C ASN A 32 3.47 -6.54 2.00
N ILE A 33 4.01 -5.56 1.30
CA ILE A 33 4.56 -5.64 -0.06
C ILE A 33 6.09 -5.56 -0.02
N TRP A 34 6.75 -6.06 -1.06
CA TRP A 34 8.21 -6.11 -1.17
C TRP A 34 8.76 -5.55 -2.49
N ASP A 35 7.90 -5.26 -3.47
CA ASP A 35 8.26 -4.66 -4.75
C ASP A 35 7.04 -4.00 -5.43
N ALA A 36 7.24 -3.42 -6.62
CA ALA A 36 6.15 -2.80 -7.39
C ALA A 36 5.11 -3.82 -7.91
N GLY A 37 5.54 -5.06 -8.18
CA GLY A 37 4.66 -6.12 -8.67
C GLY A 37 3.65 -6.56 -7.62
N SER A 38 4.13 -6.85 -6.41
CA SER A 38 3.31 -7.14 -5.23
C SER A 38 2.40 -5.97 -4.86
N ALA A 39 2.89 -4.73 -4.95
CA ALA A 39 2.07 -3.53 -4.75
C ALA A 39 0.86 -3.49 -5.70
N LYS A 40 1.10 -3.73 -6.99
CA LYS A 40 0.04 -3.77 -8.00
C LYS A 40 -0.92 -4.93 -7.77
N ALA A 41 -0.41 -6.14 -7.52
CA ALA A 41 -1.24 -7.31 -7.29
C ALA A 41 -2.20 -7.14 -6.09
N VAL A 42 -1.68 -6.59 -4.99
CA VAL A 42 -2.48 -6.34 -3.77
C VAL A 42 -3.49 -5.21 -3.98
N ALA A 43 -3.13 -4.17 -4.73
CA ALA A 43 -4.07 -3.10 -5.09
C ALA A 43 -5.20 -3.60 -6.00
N ASP A 44 -4.87 -4.42 -7.01
CA ASP A 44 -5.84 -5.03 -7.93
C ASP A 44 -6.77 -6.02 -7.19
N ALA A 45 -6.29 -6.65 -6.11
CA ALA A 45 -7.09 -7.47 -5.20
C ALA A 45 -8.03 -6.66 -4.28
N GLY A 46 -8.00 -5.32 -4.36
CA GLY A 46 -8.95 -4.44 -3.66
C GLY A 46 -8.50 -3.92 -2.29
N ALA A 47 -7.21 -4.08 -1.95
CA ALA A 47 -6.67 -3.52 -0.71
C ALA A 47 -6.86 -2.00 -0.64
N LYS A 48 -7.16 -1.50 0.57
CA LYS A 48 -7.38 -0.06 0.81
C LYS A 48 -6.11 0.71 1.13
N ALA A 49 -5.08 0.00 1.57
CA ALA A 49 -3.75 0.53 1.88
C ALA A 49 -2.71 -0.58 1.78
N LEU A 50 -1.44 -0.19 1.66
CA LEU A 50 -0.29 -1.10 1.58
C LEU A 50 0.72 -0.75 2.68
N ALA A 51 1.39 -1.75 3.23
CA ALA A 51 2.57 -1.58 4.08
C ALA A 51 3.79 -2.21 3.44
N THR A 52 4.98 -1.79 3.86
CA THR A 52 6.24 -2.45 3.53
C THR A 52 6.74 -3.21 4.76
N SER A 53 7.41 -4.34 4.53
CA SER A 53 8.13 -5.09 5.56
C SER A 53 9.61 -5.07 5.24
N SER A 54 10.45 -4.64 6.18
CA SER A 54 11.91 -4.62 6.02
C SER A 54 12.43 -6.02 5.67
N TRP A 55 12.01 -7.03 6.43
CA TRP A 55 12.36 -8.42 6.18
C TRP A 55 11.99 -8.90 4.77
N ALA A 56 10.75 -8.65 4.33
CA ALA A 56 10.29 -9.10 3.01
C ALA A 56 11.04 -8.38 1.87
N VAL A 57 11.30 -7.09 2.03
CA VAL A 57 12.08 -6.28 1.08
C VAL A 57 13.53 -6.77 1.03
N ALA A 58 14.17 -6.97 2.19
CA ALA A 58 15.55 -7.46 2.28
C ALA A 58 15.69 -8.83 1.60
N ALA A 59 14.81 -9.78 1.94
CA ALA A 59 14.81 -11.11 1.35
C ALA A 59 14.59 -11.07 -0.17
N ALA A 60 13.69 -10.22 -0.67
CA ALA A 60 13.46 -10.06 -2.11
C ALA A 60 14.68 -9.49 -2.86
N HIS A 61 15.53 -8.74 -2.16
CA HIS A 61 16.77 -8.18 -2.69
C HIS A 61 18.03 -9.00 -2.37
N GLY A 62 17.90 -10.15 -1.71
CA GLY A 62 19.02 -11.03 -1.37
C GLY A 62 19.85 -10.58 -0.15
N PHE A 63 19.27 -9.76 0.72
CA PHE A 63 19.86 -9.32 1.98
C PHE A 63 19.20 -10.00 3.17
N ASP A 64 19.94 -10.12 4.27
CA ASP A 64 19.38 -10.37 5.59
C ASP A 64 18.76 -9.08 6.15
N ASP A 65 17.73 -9.21 6.98
CA ASP A 65 17.08 -8.08 7.66
C ASP A 65 17.88 -7.63 8.90
N GLY A 66 17.86 -6.33 9.22
CA GLY A 66 18.54 -5.75 10.38
C GLY A 66 19.35 -4.50 10.07
#